data_AF-X0TAJ5-F1
#
_entry.id   AF-X0TAJ5-F1
#
_cell.length_a   1.000
_cell.length_b   1.000
_cell.length_c   1.000
_cell.angle_alpha   90.00
_cell.angle_beta   90.00
_cell.angle_gamma   90.00
#
_symmetry.space_group_name_H-M   'P 1'
#
loop_
_entity.id
_entity.type
_entity.pdbx_description
1 polymer ?
#
loop_
_entity_poly.entity_id
_entity_poly.type
_entity_poly.pdbx_seq_one_letter_code
_entity_poly.pdbx_strand_id
1 'polypeptide(L)'
;MIIKEGLCIGCGNCVLICPINAIKIIENKAIINDNLCVECNVCYRNAKCPVKAIRPKRLKWPRLVRNPFSDVVSTHKLTGVPGRGTEEMKTNDITNRFGFGEIGISIELGRPGVGTCLKNVDLFVKPLTKIGVEYEEASPITALLIEDRAKINEDIKNERVLSAIIEFKIPYEKI
;
A
#
# COMPACT_ATOMS: atom_id res chain seq x y z
N MET A 1 5.09 7.98 11.46
CA MET A 1 4.53 8.55 12.73
C MET A 1 5.62 8.76 13.77
N ILE A 2 5.40 9.65 14.75
CA ILE A 2 6.26 9.85 15.93
C ILE A 2 5.39 9.82 17.21
N ILE A 3 5.92 9.27 18.29
CA ILE A 3 5.35 9.35 19.64
C ILE A 3 6.10 10.44 20.42
N LYS A 4 5.38 11.39 21.02
CA LYS A 4 5.94 12.36 21.96
C LYS A 4 6.06 11.70 23.33
N GLU A 5 7.24 11.21 23.66
CA GLU A 5 7.50 10.43 24.89
C GLU A 5 7.10 11.15 26.18
N GLY A 6 7.38 12.46 26.27
CA GLY A 6 7.00 13.28 27.43
C GLY A 6 5.48 13.41 27.64
N LEU A 7 4.68 13.16 26.60
CA LEU A 7 3.21 13.13 26.71
C LEU A 7 2.67 11.71 26.86
N CYS A 8 3.39 10.69 26.39
CA CYS A 8 2.88 9.32 26.34
C CYS A 8 2.72 8.73 27.75
N ILE A 9 1.52 8.26 28.07
CA ILE A 9 1.20 7.61 29.37
C ILE A 9 1.08 6.08 29.27
N GLY A 10 1.51 5.47 28.17
CA GLY A 10 1.52 4.00 28.04
C GLY A 10 0.16 3.32 27.84
N CYS A 11 -0.93 4.06 27.61
CA CYS A 11 -2.31 3.52 27.56
C CYS A 11 -2.58 2.38 26.55
N GLY A 12 -1.69 2.09 25.61
CA GLY A 12 -1.83 0.93 24.71
C GLY A 12 -2.80 1.06 23.54
N ASN A 13 -3.71 2.04 23.49
CA ASN A 13 -4.71 2.11 22.40
C ASN A 13 -4.12 2.13 20.98
N CYS A 14 -2.95 2.74 20.80
CA CYS A 14 -2.26 2.77 19.51
C CYS A 14 -1.71 1.41 19.08
N VAL A 15 -1.40 0.52 20.03
CA VAL A 15 -1.03 -0.87 19.77
C VAL A 15 -2.25 -1.63 19.23
N LEU A 16 -3.40 -1.50 19.89
CA LEU A 16 -4.63 -2.22 19.54
C LEU A 16 -5.14 -1.92 18.11
N ILE A 17 -4.94 -0.69 17.63
CA ILE A 17 -5.43 -0.27 16.31
C ILE A 17 -4.37 -0.39 15.21
N CYS A 18 -3.12 -0.76 15.52
CA CYS A 18 -2.07 -0.81 14.52
C CYS A 18 -2.26 -2.03 13.61
N PRO A 19 -2.61 -1.87 12.31
CA PRO A 19 -2.99 -2.99 11.48
C PRO A 19 -1.82 -3.91 11.11
N ILE A 20 -0.58 -3.52 11.40
CA ILE A 20 0.62 -4.31 11.06
C ILE A 20 1.50 -4.56 12.28
N ASN A 21 0.96 -4.37 13.49
CA ASN A 21 1.65 -4.62 14.76
C ASN A 21 3.03 -3.93 14.89
N ALA A 22 3.18 -2.72 14.33
CA ALA A 22 4.42 -1.95 14.43
C ALA A 22 4.61 -1.25 15.78
N ILE A 23 3.59 -1.18 16.63
CA ILE A 23 3.66 -0.42 17.88
C ILE A 23 3.66 -1.39 19.05
N LYS A 24 4.58 -1.17 20.01
CA LYS A 24 4.63 -1.92 21.27
C LYS A 24 4.70 -0.94 22.45
N ILE A 25 4.32 -1.40 23.64
CA ILE A 25 4.61 -0.69 24.89
C ILE A 25 5.90 -1.26 25.47
N ILE A 26 6.89 -0.40 25.70
CA ILE A 26 8.16 -0.71 26.36
C ILE A 26 8.36 0.35 27.43
N GLU A 27 8.63 -0.05 28.67
CA GLU A 27 8.85 0.87 29.80
C GLU A 27 7.74 1.94 29.93
N ASN A 28 6.49 1.51 29.80
CA ASN A 28 5.29 2.35 29.85
C ASN A 28 5.22 3.45 28.74
N LYS A 29 5.97 3.28 27.63
CA LYS A 29 5.95 4.17 26.47
C LYS A 29 5.66 3.40 25.19
N ALA A 30 4.88 4.03 24.29
CA ALA A 30 4.64 3.47 22.98
C ALA A 30 5.85 3.69 22.07
N ILE A 31 6.40 2.62 21.50
CA ILE A 31 7.53 2.63 20.57
C ILE A 31 7.07 2.10 19.22
N ILE A 32 7.39 2.82 18.15
CA ILE A 32 7.05 2.44 16.77
C ILE A 32 8.25 1.77 16.11
N ASN A 33 8.08 0.54 15.65
CA ASN A 33 9.02 -0.13 14.75
C ASN A 33 8.88 0.48 13.34
N ASP A 34 9.87 1.30 12.97
CA ASP A 34 9.88 2.01 11.69
C ASP A 34 10.08 1.09 10.47
N ASN A 35 10.58 -0.14 10.66
CA ASN A 35 10.70 -1.13 9.59
C ASN A 35 9.36 -1.82 9.28
N LEU A 36 8.47 -1.92 10.27
CA LEU A 36 7.12 -2.49 10.10
C LEU A 36 6.08 -1.42 9.74
N CYS A 37 6.24 -0.19 10.23
CA CYS A 37 5.27 0.87 10.03
C CYS A 37 5.05 1.21 8.55
N VAL A 38 3.83 0.97 8.05
CA VAL A 38 3.43 1.25 6.66
C VAL A 38 2.89 2.67 6.45
N GLU A 39 2.98 3.56 7.43
CA GLU A 39 2.48 4.95 7.35
C GLU A 39 0.99 5.07 6.97
N CYS A 40 0.15 4.15 7.46
CA CYS A 40 -1.31 4.12 7.24
C CYS A 40 -2.10 5.18 8.04
N ASN A 41 -1.43 5.87 8.97
CA ASN A 41 -1.98 6.92 9.85
C ASN A 41 -3.16 6.51 10.76
N VAL A 42 -3.55 5.23 10.79
CA VAL A 42 -4.66 4.70 11.61
C VAL A 42 -4.45 4.97 13.10
N CYS A 43 -3.22 4.80 13.61
CA CYS A 43 -2.95 5.07 15.03
C CYS A 43 -3.14 6.54 15.39
N TYR A 44 -2.85 7.49 14.49
CA TYR A 44 -3.09 8.90 14.74
C TYR A 44 -4.59 9.23 14.71
N ARG A 45 -5.32 8.71 13.71
CA ARG A 45 -6.75 9.00 13.53
C ARG A 45 -7.65 8.32 14.55
N ASN A 46 -7.41 7.04 14.82
CA ASN A 46 -8.39 6.16 15.44
C ASN A 46 -7.97 5.61 16.81
N ALA A 47 -6.72 5.79 17.25
CA ALA A 47 -6.27 5.24 18.53
C ALA A 47 -6.90 5.92 19.76
N LYS A 48 -7.65 7.03 19.61
CA LYS A 48 -8.23 7.76 20.75
C LYS A 48 -7.21 7.99 21.88
N CYS A 49 -6.02 8.48 21.53
CA CYS A 49 -4.95 8.69 22.50
C CYS A 49 -5.36 9.82 23.47
N PRO A 50 -5.52 9.56 24.78
CA PRO A 50 -6.10 10.53 25.73
C PRO A 50 -5.25 11.79 25.86
N VAL A 51 -3.93 11.63 25.72
CA VAL A 51 -2.91 12.68 25.83
C VAL A 51 -2.42 13.18 24.48
N LYS A 52 -3.05 12.71 23.38
CA LYS A 52 -2.69 13.05 21.99
C LYS A 52 -1.16 12.98 21.78
N ALA A 53 -0.47 11.92 22.20
CA ALA A 53 1.00 11.84 22.06
C ALA A 53 1.48 11.51 20.63
N ILE A 54 0.60 11.05 19.74
CA ILE A 54 0.93 10.62 18.37
C ILE A 54 0.93 11.83 17.44
N ARG A 55 1.97 11.99 16.61
CA ARG A 55 2.09 13.08 15.63
C ARG A 55 2.52 12.56 14.26
N PRO A 56 2.01 13.17 13.16
CA PRO A 56 2.53 12.92 11.84
C PRO A 56 4.00 13.35 11.74
N LYS A 57 4.76 12.65 10.90
CA LYS A 57 6.14 13.02 10.56
C LYS A 57 6.22 13.34 9.07
N ARG A 58 7.06 14.30 8.70
CA ARG A 58 7.34 14.57 7.28
C ARG A 58 8.08 13.36 6.69
N LEU A 59 7.47 12.69 5.71
CA LEU A 59 8.09 11.59 4.99
C LEU A 59 9.03 12.13 3.91
N LYS A 60 10.13 11.42 3.68
CA LYS A 60 11.07 11.65 2.58
C LYS A 60 11.09 10.43 1.67
N TRP A 61 11.51 10.61 0.43
CA TRP A 61 11.83 9.48 -0.46
C TRP A 61 12.89 8.58 0.18
N PRO A 62 12.84 7.24 0.03
CA PRO A 62 11.79 6.44 -0.64
C PRO A 62 10.56 6.13 0.23
N ARG A 63 10.65 6.30 1.55
CA ARG A 63 9.58 6.01 2.53
C ARG A 63 8.24 6.70 2.24
N LEU A 64 8.25 7.83 1.55
CA LEU A 64 7.05 8.55 1.11
C LEU A 64 6.06 7.62 0.36
N VAL A 65 6.56 6.65 -0.40
CA VAL A 65 5.76 5.70 -1.18
C VAL A 65 4.84 4.85 -0.30
N ARG A 66 5.17 4.63 0.98
CA ARG A 66 4.35 3.80 1.86
C ARG A 66 2.92 4.32 2.02
N ASN A 67 2.77 5.64 2.11
CA ASN A 67 1.51 6.26 2.54
C ASN A 67 0.37 6.08 1.52
N PRO A 68 0.55 6.33 0.21
CA PRO A 68 -0.49 6.04 -0.79
C PRO A 68 -1.02 4.59 -0.78
N PHE A 69 -0.15 3.59 -0.59
CA PHE A 69 -0.56 2.18 -0.52
C PHE A 69 -1.10 1.71 0.84
N SER A 70 -1.21 2.61 1.82
CA SER A 70 -1.47 2.21 3.20
C SER A 70 -2.52 3.06 3.90
N ASP A 71 -2.58 4.34 3.56
CA ASP A 71 -3.57 5.27 4.06
C ASP A 71 -4.73 5.38 3.07
N VAL A 72 -5.95 5.21 3.56
CA VAL A 72 -7.17 5.25 2.73
C VAL A 72 -7.56 6.65 2.29
N VAL A 73 -6.98 7.69 2.91
CA VAL A 73 -7.29 9.10 2.64
C VAL A 73 -6.26 9.73 1.69
N SER A 74 -5.11 9.10 1.47
CA SER A 74 -4.10 9.63 0.58
C SER A 74 -4.47 9.33 -0.88
N THR A 75 -4.40 10.37 -1.71
CA THR A 75 -4.45 10.25 -3.17
C THR A 75 -3.06 9.89 -3.69
N HIS A 76 -2.97 8.95 -4.63
CA HIS A 76 -1.72 8.72 -5.33
C HIS A 76 -1.37 9.95 -6.16
N LYS A 77 -0.27 10.65 -5.81
CA LYS A 77 0.15 11.88 -6.50
C LYS A 77 0.44 11.69 -8.00
N LEU A 78 0.72 10.46 -8.42
CA LEU A 78 1.04 10.12 -9.81
C LEU A 78 -0.22 9.82 -10.64
N THR A 79 -1.23 9.17 -10.07
CA THR A 79 -2.42 8.72 -10.81
C THR A 79 -3.67 9.55 -10.50
N GLY A 80 -3.67 10.35 -9.44
CA GLY A 80 -4.84 11.12 -8.97
C GLY A 80 -5.94 10.27 -8.32
N VAL A 81 -5.82 8.95 -8.35
CA VAL A 81 -6.80 8.00 -7.81
C VAL A 81 -6.66 7.90 -6.28
N PRO A 82 -7.76 8.06 -5.51
CA PRO A 82 -7.77 7.77 -4.08
C PRO A 82 -7.76 6.26 -3.83
N GLY A 83 -6.96 5.78 -2.87
CA GLY A 83 -6.94 4.36 -2.49
C GLY A 83 -5.76 3.56 -3.04
N ARG A 84 -5.84 2.22 -2.98
CA ARG A 84 -4.72 1.27 -3.24
C ARG A 84 -4.77 0.59 -4.60
N GLY A 85 -5.85 0.83 -5.32
CA GLY A 85 -6.18 0.31 -6.64
C GLY A 85 -7.25 1.22 -7.22
N THR A 86 -7.79 0.83 -8.34
CA THR A 86 -8.77 1.62 -9.07
C THR A 86 -10.19 1.11 -8.78
N GLU A 87 -11.24 1.84 -9.18
CA GLU A 87 -12.64 1.36 -9.10
C GLU A 87 -12.96 0.32 -10.20
N GLU A 88 -11.96 -0.20 -10.90
CA GLU A 88 -12.11 -0.64 -12.29
C GLU A 88 -12.89 -1.92 -12.46
N MET A 89 -12.47 -3.01 -11.83
CA MET A 89 -13.19 -4.28 -12.03
C MET A 89 -14.66 -4.20 -11.62
N LYS A 90 -14.97 -3.27 -10.70
CA LYS A 90 -16.30 -3.11 -10.12
C LYS A 90 -17.21 -2.23 -10.96
N THR A 91 -16.63 -1.44 -11.87
CA THR A 91 -17.34 -0.49 -12.74
C THR A 91 -17.28 -0.92 -14.20
N ASN A 92 -16.91 -2.17 -14.50
CA ASN A 92 -16.80 -2.65 -15.87
C ASN A 92 -18.14 -2.63 -16.63
N ASP A 93 -19.25 -2.78 -15.91
CA ASP A 93 -20.63 -2.68 -16.41
C ASP A 93 -20.98 -1.32 -17.01
N ILE A 94 -20.27 -0.25 -16.61
CA ILE A 94 -20.43 1.10 -17.15
C ILE A 94 -19.21 1.59 -17.95
N THR A 95 -18.00 1.09 -17.64
CA THR A 95 -16.75 1.54 -18.28
C THR A 95 -16.35 0.70 -19.49
N ASN A 96 -16.84 -0.55 -19.60
CA ASN A 96 -16.44 -1.53 -20.61
C ASN A 96 -14.91 -1.66 -20.75
N ARG A 97 -14.22 -1.64 -19.62
CA ARG A 97 -12.76 -1.68 -19.53
C ARG A 97 -12.15 -3.02 -19.92
N PHE A 98 -12.89 -4.10 -19.71
CA PHE A 98 -12.60 -5.45 -20.19
C PHE A 98 -13.64 -5.80 -21.24
N GLY A 99 -13.20 -5.85 -22.50
CA GLY A 99 -14.05 -6.12 -23.64
C GLY A 99 -14.36 -7.61 -23.82
N PHE A 100 -15.12 -7.90 -24.88
CA PHE A 100 -15.39 -9.28 -25.28
C PHE A 100 -14.07 -10.01 -25.59
N GLY A 101 -13.89 -11.19 -25.00
CA GLY A 101 -12.67 -11.98 -25.16
C GLY A 101 -11.51 -11.54 -24.27
N GLU A 102 -11.72 -10.59 -23.35
CA GLU A 102 -10.69 -10.17 -22.37
C GLU A 102 -11.07 -10.59 -20.96
N ILE A 103 -10.06 -10.96 -20.16
CA ILE A 103 -10.20 -11.22 -18.73
C ILE A 103 -9.40 -10.17 -17.96
N GLY A 104 -10.08 -9.42 -17.11
CA GLY A 104 -9.46 -8.54 -16.12
C GLY A 104 -9.04 -9.32 -14.87
N ILE A 105 -7.80 -9.14 -14.43
CA ILE A 105 -7.25 -9.79 -13.23
C ILE A 105 -6.67 -8.73 -12.30
N SER A 106 -6.96 -8.88 -11.01
CA SER A 106 -6.40 -8.06 -9.94
C SER A 106 -5.77 -8.96 -8.88
N ILE A 107 -4.47 -8.76 -8.64
CA ILE A 107 -3.70 -9.49 -7.64
C ILE A 107 -3.38 -8.54 -6.49
N GLU A 108 -4.06 -8.71 -5.36
CA GLU A 108 -3.79 -7.95 -4.13
C GLU A 108 -2.67 -8.63 -3.32
N LEU A 109 -1.54 -7.94 -3.18
CA LEU A 109 -0.43 -8.37 -2.34
C LEU A 109 -0.51 -7.67 -0.99
N GLY A 110 -0.63 -8.45 0.08
CA GLY A 110 -0.72 -7.95 1.45
C GLY A 110 -2.13 -7.49 1.83
N ARG A 111 -2.37 -7.40 3.14
CA ARG A 111 -3.60 -6.90 3.76
C ARG A 111 -3.32 -6.44 5.20
N PRO A 112 -4.25 -5.74 5.86
CA PRO A 112 -4.22 -5.60 7.32
C PRO A 112 -3.91 -6.93 8.01
N GLY A 113 -2.95 -6.91 8.93
CA GLY A 113 -2.38 -8.06 9.62
C GLY A 113 -1.01 -8.47 9.10
N VAL A 114 -0.80 -8.42 7.78
CA VAL A 114 0.39 -9.02 7.11
C VAL A 114 1.24 -7.96 6.40
N GLY A 115 0.60 -7.05 5.66
CA GLY A 115 1.27 -6.13 4.73
C GLY A 115 2.02 -6.86 3.60
N THR A 116 2.78 -6.12 2.80
CA THR A 116 3.73 -6.68 1.84
C THR A 116 4.92 -5.75 1.64
N CYS A 117 6.03 -6.28 1.11
CA CYS A 117 7.16 -5.50 0.64
C CYS A 117 7.04 -5.32 -0.88
N LEU A 118 7.34 -4.13 -1.41
CA LEU A 118 7.13 -3.86 -2.83
C LEU A 118 7.95 -4.78 -3.76
N LYS A 119 9.11 -5.28 -3.34
CA LYS A 119 9.87 -6.30 -4.08
C LYS A 119 9.07 -7.58 -4.39
N ASN A 120 8.00 -7.86 -3.65
CA ASN A 120 7.16 -9.03 -3.92
C ASN A 120 6.31 -8.84 -5.19
N VAL A 121 6.11 -7.59 -5.65
CA VAL A 121 5.45 -7.30 -6.93
C VAL A 121 6.20 -7.95 -8.09
N ASP A 122 7.54 -7.90 -8.07
CA ASP A 122 8.41 -8.55 -9.07
C ASP A 122 8.11 -10.04 -9.29
N LEU A 123 7.67 -10.75 -8.25
CA LEU A 123 7.36 -12.18 -8.35
C LEU A 123 6.20 -12.45 -9.33
N PHE A 124 5.32 -11.45 -9.50
CA PHE A 124 4.16 -11.52 -10.38
C PHE A 124 4.42 -10.79 -11.69
N VAL A 125 4.96 -9.56 -11.66
CA VAL A 125 5.10 -8.79 -12.90
C VAL A 125 6.11 -9.39 -13.88
N LYS A 126 7.16 -10.09 -13.39
CA LYS A 126 8.12 -10.79 -14.27
C LYS A 126 7.47 -11.86 -15.15
N PRO A 127 6.76 -12.88 -14.61
CA PRO A 127 6.09 -13.86 -15.46
C PRO A 127 4.93 -13.27 -16.26
N LEU A 128 4.16 -12.33 -15.69
CA LEU A 128 3.03 -11.71 -16.39
C LEU A 128 3.49 -10.92 -17.62
N THR A 129 4.57 -10.14 -17.51
CA THR A 129 5.15 -9.42 -18.64
C THR A 129 5.59 -10.37 -19.76
N LYS A 130 6.15 -11.55 -19.42
CA LYS A 130 6.56 -12.57 -20.41
C LYS A 130 5.38 -13.16 -21.18
N ILE A 131 4.20 -13.23 -20.58
CA ILE A 131 2.96 -13.72 -21.23
C ILE A 131 2.31 -12.60 -22.08
N GLY A 132 2.80 -11.36 -21.94
CA GLY A 132 2.30 -10.20 -22.67
C GLY A 132 0.90 -9.81 -22.22
N VAL A 133 0.74 -9.61 -20.90
CA VAL A 133 -0.45 -8.97 -20.33
C VAL A 133 -0.45 -7.47 -20.59
N GLU A 134 -1.62 -6.85 -20.59
CA GLU A 134 -1.77 -5.41 -20.66
C GLU A 134 -2.07 -4.87 -19.26
N TYR A 135 -1.09 -4.21 -18.64
CA TYR A 135 -1.26 -3.62 -17.31
C TYR A 135 -2.18 -2.41 -17.35
N GLU A 136 -2.91 -2.23 -16.26
CA GLU A 136 -3.73 -1.05 -16.06
C GLU A 136 -2.87 0.19 -15.78
N GLU A 137 -2.90 1.18 -16.67
CA GLU A 137 -2.13 2.43 -16.57
C GLU A 137 -2.50 3.30 -15.37
N ALA A 138 -3.79 3.33 -15.01
CA ALA A 138 -4.28 4.09 -13.87
C ALA A 138 -3.91 3.43 -12.53
N SER A 139 -3.44 2.18 -12.55
CA SER A 139 -3.07 1.44 -11.36
C SER A 139 -1.82 2.04 -10.72
N PRO A 140 -1.85 2.36 -9.42
CA PRO A 140 -0.69 2.94 -8.77
C PRO A 140 0.55 2.05 -8.75
N ILE A 141 0.40 0.72 -8.85
CA ILE A 141 1.54 -0.18 -8.96
C ILE A 141 2.17 -0.10 -10.35
N THR A 142 1.38 -0.06 -11.42
CA THR A 142 1.87 0.09 -12.79
C THR A 142 2.73 1.33 -12.94
N ALA A 143 2.30 2.46 -12.35
CA ALA A 143 3.06 3.71 -12.34
C ALA A 143 4.43 3.65 -11.60
N LEU A 144 4.69 2.58 -10.85
CA LEU A 144 5.95 2.37 -10.12
C LEU A 144 6.83 1.26 -10.70
N LEU A 145 6.38 0.62 -11.77
CA LEU A 145 7.20 -0.30 -12.54
C LEU A 145 8.22 0.48 -13.38
N ILE A 146 9.35 -0.14 -13.67
CA ILE A 146 10.32 0.40 -14.62
C ILE A 146 9.80 0.25 -16.07
N GLU A 147 10.48 0.81 -17.06
CA GLU A 147 10.01 0.91 -18.44
C GLU A 147 9.55 -0.43 -19.06
N ASP A 148 10.26 -1.53 -18.78
CA ASP A 148 9.91 -2.85 -19.29
C ASP A 148 8.73 -3.52 -18.57
N ARG A 149 8.19 -2.87 -17.53
CA ARG A 149 7.11 -3.34 -16.64
C ARG A 149 7.36 -4.67 -15.94
N ALA A 150 8.59 -5.19 -16.01
CA ALA A 150 8.94 -6.49 -15.44
C ALA A 150 9.42 -6.37 -13.99
N LYS A 151 9.64 -5.15 -13.46
CA LYS A 151 10.15 -4.92 -12.10
C LYS A 151 9.64 -3.63 -11.50
N ILE A 152 9.53 -3.59 -10.17
CA ILE A 152 9.37 -2.35 -9.41
C ILE A 152 10.67 -1.55 -9.42
N ASN A 153 10.59 -0.22 -9.31
CA ASN A 153 11.75 0.64 -9.15
C ASN A 153 12.62 0.22 -7.92
N GLU A 154 13.91 0.07 -8.16
CA GLU A 154 14.91 -0.39 -7.17
C GLU A 154 14.96 0.47 -5.91
N ASP A 155 14.74 1.79 -6.03
CA ASP A 155 14.77 2.73 -4.91
C ASP A 155 13.72 2.43 -3.83
N ILE A 156 12.61 1.80 -4.23
CA ILE A 156 11.42 1.59 -3.39
C ILE A 156 11.14 0.12 -3.10
N LYS A 157 11.90 -0.81 -3.69
CA LYS A 157 11.62 -2.26 -3.58
C LYS A 157 11.57 -2.77 -2.14
N ASN A 158 12.31 -2.12 -1.23
CA ASN A 158 12.37 -2.49 0.18
C ASN A 158 11.32 -1.79 1.06
N GLU A 159 10.51 -0.89 0.48
CA GLU A 159 9.45 -0.23 1.20
C GLU A 159 8.29 -1.19 1.48
N ARG A 160 7.80 -1.14 2.72
CA ARG A 160 6.68 -1.97 3.19
C ARG A 160 5.38 -1.19 3.10
N VAL A 161 4.37 -1.80 2.51
CA VAL A 161 3.04 -1.21 2.32
C VAL A 161 1.95 -2.10 2.92
N LEU A 162 0.76 -1.55 3.15
CA LEU A 162 -0.35 -2.32 3.67
C LEU A 162 -0.93 -3.29 2.63
N SER A 163 -1.11 -2.81 1.40
CA SER A 163 -1.49 -3.64 0.25
C SER A 163 -1.05 -2.98 -1.05
N ALA A 164 -0.67 -3.80 -2.04
CA ALA A 164 -0.31 -3.38 -3.39
C ALA A 164 -1.14 -4.20 -4.38
N ILE A 165 -1.86 -3.56 -5.30
CA ILE A 165 -2.74 -4.26 -6.23
C ILE A 165 -2.13 -4.18 -7.62
N ILE A 166 -1.90 -5.34 -8.24
CA ILE A 166 -1.47 -5.45 -9.64
C ILE A 166 -2.73 -5.69 -10.47
N GLU A 167 -3.00 -4.82 -11.42
CA GLU A 167 -4.19 -4.86 -12.26
C GLU A 167 -3.74 -4.97 -13.73
N PHE A 168 -4.32 -5.92 -14.45
CA PHE A 168 -4.03 -6.14 -15.86
C PHE A 168 -5.18 -6.87 -16.53
N LYS A 169 -5.20 -6.81 -17.86
CA LYS A 169 -6.05 -7.66 -18.70
C LYS A 169 -5.22 -8.60 -19.56
N ILE A 170 -5.84 -9.71 -19.93
CA ILE A 170 -5.26 -10.73 -20.80
C ILE A 170 -6.34 -11.26 -21.74
N PRO A 171 -6.03 -11.54 -23.02
CA PRO A 171 -6.94 -12.23 -23.92
C PRO A 171 -7.31 -13.61 -23.37
N TYR A 172 -8.58 -13.99 -23.53
CA TYR A 172 -9.12 -15.27 -23.09
C TYR A 172 -8.33 -16.46 -23.64
N GLU A 173 -7.80 -16.34 -24.87
CA GLU A 173 -7.07 -17.45 -25.52
C GLU A 173 -5.68 -17.72 -24.93
N LYS A 174 -5.19 -16.86 -24.03
CA LYS A 174 -3.88 -17.01 -23.36
C LYS A 174 -3.96 -17.63 -21.96
N ILE A 175 -5.16 -17.95 -21.46
CA ILE A 175 -5.39 -18.66 -20.19
C ILE A 175 -5.64 -20.15 -20.48
#